data_AF-A0A1N6V3U3-F1
#
_entry.id   AF-A0A1N6V3U3-F1
#
_cell.length_a   1.000
_cell.length_b   1.000
_cell.length_c   1.000
_cell.angle_alpha   90.00
_cell.angle_beta   90.00
_cell.angle_gamma   90.00
#
_symmetry.space_group_name_H-M   'P 1'
#
loop_
_entity.id
_entity.type
_entity.pdbx_description
1 polymer ?
#
loop_
_entity_poly.entity_id
_entity_poly.type
_entity_poly.pdbx_seq_one_letter_code
_entity_poly.pdbx_strand_id
1 'polypeptide(L)' 'MREGGPDEVVERYGMPPLGASPVGAPAGRWEVSGQTLEYDPVTRLDVLGPGTGWEHVFAVMRALAQRFGPEGVRLVVWFD' A
#
# COMPACT_ATOMS: atom_id res chain seq x y z
N MET A 1 -15.77 3.86 -3.19
CA MET A 1 -15.28 4.69 -2.08
C MET A 1 -13.96 5.26 -2.58
N ARG A 2 -13.86 6.58 -2.77
CA ARG A 2 -12.63 7.22 -3.28
C ARG A 2 -11.86 7.62 -2.04
N GLU A 3 -10.77 6.93 -1.73
CA GLU A 3 -9.91 7.32 -0.62
C GLU A 3 -9.04 8.50 -1.06
N GLY A 4 -8.90 9.46 -0.16
CA GLY A 4 -8.31 10.76 -0.42
C GLY A 4 -6.80 10.69 -0.58
N GLY A 5 -6.26 11.51 -1.47
CA GLY A 5 -4.81 11.62 -1.64
C GLY A 5 -4.09 12.12 -0.37
N PRO A 6 -2.75 12.22 -0.40
CA PRO A 6 -1.94 12.62 0.74
C PRO A 6 -2.44 13.89 1.43
N ASP A 7 -2.90 14.86 0.65
CA ASP A 7 -3.41 16.14 1.15
C ASP A 7 -4.71 15.97 1.95
N GLU A 8 -5.62 15.08 1.52
CA GLU A 8 -6.89 14.81 2.22
C GLU A 8 -6.65 14.03 3.52
N VAL A 9 -5.65 13.13 3.53
CA VAL A 9 -5.22 12.43 4.75
C VAL A 9 -4.62 13.40 5.75
N VAL A 10 -3.77 14.33 5.30
CA VAL A 10 -3.19 15.40 6.13
C VAL A 10 -4.27 16.35 6.66
N GLU A 11 -5.26 16.70 5.83
CA GLU A 11 -6.39 17.54 6.25
C GLU A 11 -7.23 16.84 7.34
N ARG A 12 -7.46 15.53 7.20
CA ARG A 12 -8.29 14.76 8.14
C ARG A 12 -7.57 14.39 9.43
N TYR A 13 -6.29 14.06 9.36
CA TYR A 13 -5.54 13.44 10.46
C TYR A 13 -4.31 14.26 10.90
N GLY A 14 -4.17 15.48 10.40
CA GLY A 14 -3.04 16.35 10.68
C GLY A 14 -1.76 15.92 9.97
N MET A 15 -0.78 16.82 9.94
CA MET A 15 0.54 16.51 9.39
C MET A 15 1.25 15.51 10.32
N PRO A 16 1.73 14.36 9.81
CA PRO A 16 2.57 13.47 10.61
C PRO A 16 3.74 14.28 11.17
N PRO A 17 4.18 14.03 12.41
CA PRO A 17 5.34 14.74 12.99
C PRO A 17 6.67 14.41 12.29
N LEU A 18 6.61 13.61 11.22
CA LEU A 18 7.72 12.95 10.53
C LEU A 18 8.08 13.68 9.22
N GLY A 19 7.31 14.69 8.80
CA GLY A 19 7.64 15.56 7.66
C GLY A 19 6.45 15.93 6.79
N ALA A 20 6.68 16.79 5.80
CA ALA A 20 5.64 17.35 4.92
C ALA A 20 5.22 16.43 3.75
N SER A 21 5.83 15.26 3.60
CA SER A 21 5.56 14.34 2.50
C SER A 21 5.64 12.88 2.94
N PRO A 22 4.65 12.04 2.60
CA PRO A 22 4.71 10.59 2.84
C PRO A 22 5.94 9.93 2.21
N VAL A 23 6.41 10.43 1.06
CA VAL A 23 7.53 9.85 0.29
C VAL A 23 8.87 9.92 1.06
N GLY A 24 9.02 10.87 1.98
CA GLY A 24 10.23 11.07 2.78
C GLY A 24 10.04 10.94 4.29
N ALA A 25 8.83 10.60 4.75
CA ALA A 25 8.55 10.48 6.17
C ALA A 25 9.18 9.20 6.74
N PRO A 26 9.94 9.24 7.85
CA PRO A 26 10.30 8.05 8.60
C PRO A 26 9.05 7.39 9.21
N ALA A 27 9.18 6.13 9.61
CA ALA A 27 8.15 5.45 10.41
C ALA A 27 7.92 6.17 11.75
N GLY A 28 6.70 6.11 12.27
CA GLY A 28 6.40 6.67 13.58
C GLY A 28 4.92 6.69 13.96
N ARG A 29 4.71 6.89 15.26
CA ARG A 29 3.40 6.89 15.91
C ARG A 29 3.13 8.26 16.51
N TRP A 30 1.90 8.75 16.37
CA TRP A 30 1.49 10.01 17.00
C TRP A 30 0.02 10.01 17.40
N GLU A 31 -0.37 10.99 18.20
CA GLU A 31 -1.75 11.20 18.60
C GLU A 31 -2.33 12.43 17.89
N VAL A 32 -3.52 12.27 17.33
CA VAL A 32 -4.32 13.38 16.80
C VAL A 32 -5.76 13.21 17.27
N SER A 33 -6.35 14.27 17.83
CA SER A 33 -7.76 14.27 18.25
C SER A 33 -8.16 13.06 19.12
N GLY A 34 -7.26 12.59 19.98
CA GLY A 34 -7.50 11.42 20.86
C GLY A 34 -7.39 10.05 20.16
N GLN A 35 -6.96 10.01 18.90
CA GLN A 35 -6.67 8.79 18.15
C GLN A 35 -5.16 8.60 18.07
N THR A 36 -4.71 7.36 18.24
CA THR A 36 -3.36 6.98 17.86
C THR A 36 -3.33 6.68 16.37
N LEU A 37 -2.41 7.32 15.64
CA LEU A 37 -2.04 6.97 14.27
C LEU A 37 -0.62 6.40 14.23
N GLU A 38 -0.42 5.42 13.35
CA GLU A 38 0.87 4.80 13.06
C GLU A 38 1.12 4.89 11.56
N TYR A 39 2.33 5.29 11.17
CA TYR A 39 2.81 5.28 9.81
C TYR A 39 4.06 4.42 9.74
N ASP A 40 4.06 3.43 8.84
CA ASP A 40 5.21 2.60 8.52
C ASP A 40 5.45 2.63 7.01
N PRO A 41 6.64 3.05 6.53
CA PRO A 41 6.98 2.96 5.12
C PRO A 41 7.00 1.50 4.70
N VAL A 42 6.05 1.11 3.86
CA VAL A 42 6.02 -0.21 3.25
C VAL A 42 6.75 -0.18 1.92
N THR A 43 7.65 -1.13 1.73
CA THR A 43 8.22 -1.41 0.41
C THR A 43 7.30 -2.32 -0.38
N ARG A 44 7.48 -2.36 -1.69
CA ARG A 44 6.76 -3.31 -2.55
C ARG A 44 6.94 -4.77 -2.09
N LEU A 45 8.08 -5.11 -1.48
CA LEU A 45 8.32 -6.47 -0.98
C LEU A 45 7.56 -6.76 0.31
N ASP A 46 7.29 -5.74 1.13
CA ASP A 46 6.45 -5.88 2.34
C ASP A 46 4.99 -6.15 1.99
N VAL A 47 4.56 -5.74 0.79
CA VAL A 47 3.19 -5.97 0.31
C VAL A 47 3.09 -7.22 -0.57
N LEU A 48 4.09 -7.52 -1.39
CA LEU A 48 4.06 -8.63 -2.36
C LEU A 48 4.80 -9.90 -1.88
N GLY A 49 5.22 -9.96 -0.61
CA GLY A 49 6.03 -11.05 -0.06
C GLY A 49 5.24 -12.24 0.51
N PRO A 50 5.93 -13.28 0.99
CA PRO A 50 5.29 -14.38 1.72
C PRO A 50 4.60 -13.91 3.00
N GLY A 51 3.41 -14.44 3.29
CA GLY A 51 2.58 -14.09 4.43
C GLY A 51 1.65 -12.88 4.20
N THR A 52 1.73 -12.21 3.04
CA THR A 52 0.91 -11.01 2.76
C THR A 52 -0.43 -11.32 2.10
N GLY A 53 -0.70 -12.59 1.76
CA GLY A 53 -1.90 -13.04 1.07
C GLY A 53 -1.82 -12.91 -0.47
N TRP A 54 -0.75 -12.32 -0.99
CA TRP A 54 -0.50 -12.17 -2.44
C TRP A 54 -0.13 -13.47 -3.14
N GLU A 55 0.23 -14.51 -2.39
CA GLU A 55 0.50 -15.83 -2.93
C GLU A 55 -0.68 -16.38 -3.73
N HIS A 56 -1.92 -16.07 -3.30
CA HIS A 56 -3.10 -16.46 -4.03
C HIS A 56 -3.20 -15.75 -5.39
N VAL A 57 -2.93 -14.44 -5.44
CA VAL A 57 -2.92 -13.66 -6.69
C VAL A 57 -1.87 -14.21 -7.65
N PHE A 58 -0.66 -14.50 -7.16
CA PHE A 58 0.38 -15.11 -7.98
C PHE A 58 0.01 -16.52 -8.48
N ALA A 59 -0.67 -17.32 -7.65
CA ALA A 59 -1.16 -18.63 -8.06
C ALA A 59 -2.20 -18.53 -9.19
N VAL A 60 -3.15 -17.59 -9.09
CA VAL A 60 -4.13 -17.31 -10.16
C VAL A 60 -3.44 -16.84 -11.43
N MET A 61 -2.51 -15.89 -11.32
CA MET A 61 -1.73 -15.41 -12.46
C MET A 61 -0.97 -16.54 -13.16
N ARG A 62 -0.38 -17.46 -12.39
CA ARG A 62 0.30 -18.63 -12.92
C ARG A 62 -0.65 -19.59 -13.64
N ALA A 63 -1.84 -19.86 -13.07
CA ALA A 63 -2.85 -20.71 -13.70
C ALA A 63 -3.38 -20.10 -15.01
N LEU A 64 -3.59 -18.78 -15.04
CA LEU A 64 -3.98 -18.06 -16.25
C LEU A 64 -2.87 -18.11 -17.31
N ALA A 65 -1.61 -17.89 -16.92
CA ALA A 65 -0.48 -17.95 -17.84
C ALA A 65 -0.28 -19.36 -18.43
N GLN A 66 -0.54 -20.41 -17.65
CA GLN A 66 -0.54 -21.79 -18.15
C GLN A 66 -1.62 -22.04 -19.22
N ARG A 67 -2.77 -21.36 -19.09
CA ARG A 67 -3.90 -21.54 -20.01
C ARG A 67 -3.79 -20.68 -21.27
N PHE A 68 -3.32 -19.45 -21.15
CA PHE A 68 -3.37 -18.44 -22.22
C PHE A 68 -1.99 -18.00 -22.72
N GLY A 69 -0.91 -18.56 -22.16
CA GLY A 69 0.45 -18.13 -22.42
C GLY A 69 0.86 -16.93 -21.54
N PRO A 70 2.15 -16.76 -21.24
CA PRO A 70 2.64 -15.72 -20.33
C PRO A 70 2.39 -14.29 -20.84
N GLU A 71 2.37 -14.09 -22.16
CA GLU A 71 2.11 -12.77 -22.77
C GLU A 71 0.62 -12.39 -22.78
N GLY A 72 -0.28 -13.37 -22.55
CA GLY A 72 -1.72 -13.19 -22.55
C GLY A 72 -2.29 -12.72 -21.22
N VAL A 73 -1.46 -12.59 -20.18
CA VAL A 73 -1.89 -12.27 -18.82
C VAL A 73 -1.05 -11.12 -18.27
N ARG A 74 -1.71 -10.03 -17.84
CA ARG A 74 -1.05 -8.89 -17.19
C ARG A 74 -1.76 -8.57 -15.89
N LEU A 75 -1.01 -8.46 -14.82
CA LEU A 75 -1.49 -7.94 -13.54
C LEU A 75 -1.23 -6.44 -13.52
N VAL A 76 -2.28 -5.66 -13.34
CA VAL A 76 -2.19 -4.22 -13.07
C VAL A 76 -2.73 -4.00 -11.67
N VAL A 77 -1.88 -3.53 -10.77
CA VAL A 77 -2.23 -3.15 -9.40
C VAL A 77 -1.70 -1.75 -9.15
N TRP A 78 -2.44 -1.01 -8.33
CA TRP A 78 -2.02 0.26 -7.77
C TRP A 78 -2.34 0.24 -6.28
N PHE A 79 -1.47 0.88 -5.50
CA PHE A 79 -1.59 1.08 -4.05
C PHE A 79 -1.76 2.58 -3.81
N ASP A 80 -2.68 2.95 -2.93
CA ASP A 80 -2.87 4.35 -2.52
C ASP A 80 -1.63 4.96 -1.85
#